data_AF-A0A428K9V0-F1
#
_entry.id   AF-A0A428K9V0-F1
#
_cell.length_a   1.000
_cell.length_b   1.000
_cell.length_c   1.000
_cell.angle_alpha   90.00
_cell.angle_beta   90.00
_cell.angle_gamma   90.00
#
_symmetry.space_group_name_H-M   'P 1'
#
loop_
_entity.id
_entity.type
_entity.pdbx_description
1 polymer ?
#
loop_
_entity_poly.entity_id
_entity_poly.type
_entity_poly.pdbx_seq_one_letter_code
_entity_poly.pdbx_strand_id
1 'polypeptide(L)'
;MSSFYQPSAELLQAFGFTRFSSPAGQTRYSRPSECGQETVVLYPDEELTLLEAVNGQMLYCFQGRVASEAEFRVLLRQVNWPAEVQSA
;
A
#
# COMPACT_ATOMS: atom_id res chain seq x y z
N MET A 1 1.71 -3.13 20.72
CA MET A 1 1.02 -1.86 20.40
C MET A 1 0.56 -1.99 18.97
N SER A 2 -0.74 -1.93 18.70
CA SER A 2 -1.23 -1.93 17.32
C SER A 2 -0.81 -0.60 16.71
N SER A 3 0.09 -0.67 15.73
CA SER A 3 0.37 0.47 14.87
C SER A 3 -0.91 0.75 14.09
N PHE A 4 -1.72 1.71 14.56
CA PHE A 4 -2.97 2.11 13.90
C PHE A 4 -2.74 2.60 12.45
N TYR A 5 -1.48 2.75 12.05
CA TYR A 5 -1.06 3.26 10.75
C TYR A 5 -0.84 2.16 9.72
N GLN A 6 -0.53 0.94 10.15
CA GLN A 6 -0.30 -0.18 9.23
C GLN A 6 -1.57 -1.00 9.04
N PRO A 7 -2.05 -1.15 7.78
CA PRO A 7 -3.11 -2.09 7.52
C PRO A 7 -2.61 -3.50 7.86
N SER A 8 -3.44 -4.27 8.56
CA SER A 8 -3.08 -5.66 8.89
C SER A 8 -2.99 -6.51 7.62
N ALA A 9 -2.29 -7.64 7.70
CA ALA A 9 -2.19 -8.57 6.57
C ALA A 9 -3.58 -9.05 6.12
N GLU A 10 -4.48 -9.30 7.06
CA GLU A 10 -5.87 -9.69 6.81
C GLU A 10 -6.64 -8.60 6.07
N LEU A 11 -6.39 -7.34 6.43
CA LEU A 11 -7.04 -6.19 5.81
C LEU A 11 -6.57 -6.00 4.36
N LEU A 12 -5.26 -6.10 4.12
CA LEU A 12 -4.69 -6.04 2.77
C LEU A 12 -5.23 -7.17 1.89
N GLN A 13 -5.38 -8.38 2.43
CA GLN A 13 -6.03 -9.49 1.72
C GLN A 13 -7.49 -9.18 1.39
N ALA A 14 -8.25 -8.56 2.30
CA ALA A 14 -9.63 -8.15 2.04
C ALA A 14 -9.73 -7.12 0.89
N PHE A 15 -8.74 -6.25 0.73
CA PHE A 15 -8.61 -5.33 -0.41
C PHE A 15 -8.09 -5.98 -1.70
N GLY A 16 -7.90 -7.31 -1.72
CA GLY A 16 -7.42 -8.06 -2.88
C GLY A 16 -5.91 -8.04 -3.06
N PHE A 17 -5.13 -7.55 -2.09
CA PHE A 17 -3.68 -7.63 -2.16
C PHE A 17 -3.16 -9.03 -1.79
N THR A 18 -2.22 -9.51 -2.60
CA THR A 18 -1.51 -10.78 -2.37
C THR A 18 -0.11 -10.49 -1.84
N ARG A 19 0.31 -11.25 -0.81
CA ARG A 19 1.64 -11.08 -0.19
C ARG A 19 2.75 -11.61 -1.10
N PHE A 20 3.79 -10.80 -1.29
CA PHE A 20 5.04 -11.16 -1.95
C PHE A 20 6.23 -10.83 -1.03
N SER A 21 7.12 -11.80 -0.83
CA SER A 21 8.35 -11.64 -0.06
C SER A 21 9.54 -11.57 -1.01
N SER A 22 9.78 -10.40 -1.62
CA SER A 22 10.98 -10.15 -2.43
C SER A 22 11.22 -8.64 -2.56
N PRO A 23 12.42 -8.12 -2.25
CA PRO A 23 13.61 -8.78 -1.70
C PRO A 23 13.52 -9.05 -0.19
N ALA A 24 14.50 -9.78 0.36
CA ALA A 24 14.56 -10.12 1.78
C ALA A 24 14.53 -8.86 2.68
N GLY A 25 13.72 -8.88 3.74
CA GLY A 25 13.55 -7.76 4.67
C GLY A 25 12.39 -6.81 4.35
N GLN A 26 11.71 -6.99 3.21
CA GLN A 26 10.50 -6.24 2.87
C GLN A 26 9.31 -7.18 2.73
N THR A 27 8.20 -6.84 3.37
CA THR A 27 6.92 -7.53 3.10
C THR A 27 6.16 -6.70 2.10
N ARG A 28 5.87 -7.25 0.92
CA ARG A 28 5.11 -6.57 -0.12
C ARG A 28 3.73 -7.19 -0.26
N TYR A 29 2.76 -6.38 -0.65
CA TYR A 29 1.38 -6.76 -0.92
C TYR A 29 0.97 -6.13 -2.23
N SER A 30 0.67 -6.92 -3.25
CA SER A 30 0.37 -6.39 -4.60
C SER A 30 -1.00 -6.81 -5.10
N ARG A 31 -1.65 -5.94 -5.86
CA ARG A 31 -2.89 -6.23 -6.59
C ARG A 31 -2.89 -5.57 -7.98
N PRO A 32 -3.65 -6.09 -8.95
CA PRO A 32 -3.89 -5.39 -10.21
C PRO A 32 -4.59 -4.04 -9.98
N SER A 33 -4.23 -3.02 -10.76
CA SER A 33 -4.95 -1.74 -10.85
C SER A 33 -5.33 -1.45 -12.30
N GLU A 34 -6.17 -0.42 -12.53
CA GLU A 34 -6.62 -0.05 -13.88
C GLU A 34 -5.46 0.32 -14.83
N CYS A 35 -4.34 0.79 -14.27
CA CYS A 35 -3.17 1.26 -15.01
C CYS A 35 -1.91 0.41 -14.80
N GLY A 36 -2.02 -0.74 -14.08
CA GLY A 36 -0.96 -1.72 -13.95
C GLY A 36 -1.03 -2.53 -12.65
N GLN A 37 -0.11 -2.26 -11.72
CA GLN A 37 -0.02 -2.98 -10.45
C GLN A 37 0.23 -2.03 -9.27
N GLU A 38 -0.62 -2.09 -8.26
CA GLU A 38 -0.41 -1.46 -6.96
C GLU A 38 0.34 -2.40 -6.02
N THR A 39 1.34 -1.90 -5.30
CA THR A 39 2.17 -2.66 -4.36
C THR A 39 2.41 -1.89 -3.07
N VAL A 40 1.87 -2.35 -1.94
CA VAL A 40 2.19 -1.85 -0.59
C VAL A 40 3.42 -2.58 -0.07
N VAL A 41 4.45 -1.84 0.33
CA VAL A 41 5.65 -2.31 1.01
C VAL A 41 5.53 -1.95 2.49
N LEU A 42 5.55 -2.96 3.35
CA LEU A 42 5.65 -2.83 4.81
C LEU A 42 7.12 -3.01 5.21
N TYR A 43 7.67 -2.01 5.91
CA TYR A 43 9.01 -2.06 6.47
C TYR A 43 9.00 -2.52 7.94
N PRO A 44 10.11 -3.08 8.46
CA PRO A 44 10.21 -3.55 9.84
C PRO A 44 10.07 -2.45 10.92
N ASP A 45 10.32 -1.20 10.56
CA ASP A 45 10.18 0.00 11.40
C ASP A 45 8.76 0.60 11.37
N GLU A 46 7.80 -0.18 10.88
CA GLU A 46 6.40 0.20 10.68
C GLU A 46 6.17 1.25 9.58
N GLU A 47 7.18 1.58 8.78
CA GLU A 47 6.97 2.45 7.61
C GLU A 47 6.20 1.74 6.48
N LEU A 48 5.52 2.55 5.67
CA LEU A 48 4.70 2.11 4.55
C LEU A 48 5.04 2.88 3.29
N THR A 49 5.09 2.16 2.18
CA THR A 49 5.19 2.76 0.83
C THR A 49 4.25 2.03 -0.11
N LEU A 50 3.35 2.73 -0.80
CA LEU A 50 2.62 2.17 -1.95
C LEU A 50 3.37 2.60 -3.20
N LEU A 51 3.58 1.64 -4.07
CA LEU A 51 4.20 1.81 -5.36
C LEU A 51 3.19 1.34 -6.40
N GLU A 52 2.87 2.19 -7.37
CA GLU A 52 2.08 1.81 -8.52
C GLU A 52 2.99 1.70 -9.74
N ALA A 53 3.00 0.53 -10.37
CA ALA A 53 3.64 0.33 -11.66
C ALA A 53 2.67 0.78 -12.76
N VAL A 54 2.86 1.98 -13.30
CA VAL A 54 2.09 2.51 -14.44
C VAL A 54 2.93 2.39 -15.71
N ASN A 55 2.48 1.61 -16.70
CA ASN A 55 3.20 1.43 -17.98
C ASN A 55 4.69 1.05 -17.82
N GLY A 56 5.04 0.28 -16.78
CA GLY A 56 6.42 -0.13 -16.48
C GLY A 56 7.26 0.87 -15.69
N GLN A 57 6.68 2.00 -15.27
CA GLN A 57 7.32 2.97 -14.38
C GLN A 57 6.74 2.86 -12.96
N MET A 58 7.61 2.84 -11.95
CA MET A 58 7.20 2.86 -10.56
C MET A 58 6.93 4.30 -10.13
N LEU A 59 5.68 4.59 -9.75
CA LEU A 59 5.21 5.89 -9.31
C LEU A 59 4.61 5.76 -7.90
N TYR A 60 4.68 6.82 -7.10
CA TYR A 60 3.89 6.91 -5.87
C TYR A 60 2.51 7.41 -6.28
N CYS A 61 1.50 6.55 -6.20
CA CYS A 61 0.12 6.88 -6.52
C CYS A 61 -0.77 6.56 -5.32
N PHE A 62 -1.69 7.47 -4.98
CA PHE A 62 -2.70 7.28 -3.95
C PHE A 62 -4.08 7.62 -4.52
N GLN A 63 -5.02 6.67 -4.47
CA GLN A 63 -6.40 6.87 -4.96
C GLN A 63 -6.45 7.47 -6.39
N GLY A 64 -5.61 6.97 -7.29
CA GLY A 64 -5.54 7.44 -8.69
C GLY A 64 -4.84 8.79 -8.89
N ARG A 65 -4.14 9.32 -7.88
CA ARG A 65 -3.37 10.57 -7.97
C ARG A 65 -1.89 10.30 -7.75
N VAL A 66 -1.04 10.77 -8.67
CA VAL A 66 0.41 10.77 -8.49
C VAL A 66 0.79 11.76 -7.37
N ALA A 67 1.60 11.31 -6.42
CA ALA A 67 2.12 12.11 -5.31
C ALA A 67 3.65 11.99 -5.24
N SER A 68 4.31 12.91 -4.54
CA SER A 68 5.69 12.65 -4.10
C SER A 68 5.72 11.59 -3.00
N GLU A 69 6.86 10.93 -2.78
CA GLU A 69 7.00 9.95 -1.68
C GLU A 69 6.63 10.53 -0.31
N ALA A 70 7.04 11.77 -0.04
CA ALA A 70 6.80 12.43 1.23
C ALA A 70 5.31 12.73 1.45
N GLU A 71 4.63 13.30 0.45
CA GLU A 71 3.18 13.55 0.49
C GLU A 71 2.42 12.23 0.63
N PHE A 72 2.87 11.21 -0.10
CA PHE A 72 2.27 9.89 -0.10
C PHE A 72 2.30 9.24 1.30
N ARG A 73 3.45 9.29 1.98
CA ARG A 73 3.59 8.80 3.36
C ARG A 73 2.66 9.53 4.34
N VAL A 74 2.42 10.82 4.13
CA VAL A 74 1.46 11.59 4.94
C VAL A 74 0.03 11.14 4.65
N LEU A 75 -0.34 10.97 3.37
CA LEU A 75 -1.68 10.54 2.97
C LEU A 75 -2.03 9.16 3.54
N LEU A 76 -1.12 8.18 3.46
CA LEU A 76 -1.35 6.84 4.02
C LEU A 76 -1.65 6.85 5.52
N ARG A 77 -1.01 7.76 6.27
CA ARG A 77 -1.21 7.89 7.72
C ARG A 77 -2.58 8.47 8.07
N GLN A 78 -3.25 9.11 7.12
CA GLN A 78 -4.59 9.70 7.31
C GLN A 78 -5.71 8.73 6.95
N VAL A 79 -5.40 7.59 6.32
CA VAL A 79 -6.40 6.60 5.90
C VAL A 79 -6.90 5.81 7.10
N ASN A 80 -8.22 5.81 7.30
CA ASN A 80 -8.87 4.89 8.22
C ASN A 80 -9.10 3.54 7.52
N TRP A 81 -8.03 2.76 7.40
CA TRP A 81 -8.03 1.50 6.66
C TRP A 81 -9.18 0.52 7.03
N PRO A 82 -9.54 0.33 8.32
CA PRO A 82 -10.68 -0.50 8.68
C PRO A 82 -12.04 0.00 8.13
N ALA A 83 -12.23 1.32 8.02
CA ALA A 83 -13.48 1.90 7.51
C ALA A 83 -13.63 1.75 5.99
N GLU A 84 -12.50 1.77 5.27
CA GLU A 84 -12.47 1.60 3.81
C GLU A 84 -13.00 0.22 3.37
N VAL A 85 -12.83 -0.84 4.17
CA VAL A 85 -13.36 -2.19 3.86
C VAL A 85 -14.89 -2.26 3.96
N GLN A 86 -15.52 -1.44 4.80
CA GLN A 86 -16.98 -1.45 4.95
C GLN A 86 -17.70 -0.73 3.79
N SER A 87 -16.95 0.04 3.00
CA SER A 87 -17.50 0.89 1.93
C SER A 87 -17.32 0.30 0.52
N ALA A 88 -16.62 -0.85 0.40
CA ALA A 88 -16.29 -1.52 -0.85
C ALA A 88 -17.23 -2.69 -1.17
#